data_AF-A0A970ISJ8-F1
#
_entry.id   AF-A0A970ISJ8-F1
#
_cell.length_a   1.000
_cell.length_b   1.000
_cell.length_c   1.000
_cell.angle_alpha   90.00
_cell.angle_beta   90.00
_cell.angle_gamma   90.00
#
_symmetry.space_group_name_H-M   'P 1'
#
loop_
_entity.id
_entity.type
_entity.pdbx_description
1 polymer ?
#
loop_
_entity_poly.entity_id
_entity_poly.type
_entity_poly.pdbx_seq_one_letter_code
_entity_poly.pdbx_strand_id
1 'polypeptide(L)' 'MIITIIYRLLVAFVLFVTLWNLFTEKNLHKQMNAALVIIPLILRVLMIK' A
#
# COMPACT_ATOMS: atom_id res chain seq x y z
N MET A 1 -13.39 -4.35 17.47
CA MET A 1 -14.11 -3.90 16.26
C MET A 1 -13.61 -2.53 15.77
N ILE A 2 -13.65 -1.48 16.60
CA ILE A 2 -13.10 -0.14 16.27
C ILE A 2 -11.63 -0.17 15.85
N ILE A 3 -10.78 -0.89 16.59
CA ILE A 3 -9.35 -1.04 16.27
C ILE A 3 -9.14 -1.70 14.89
N THR A 4 -9.97 -2.67 14.54
CA THR A 4 -9.91 -3.38 13.25
C THR A 4 -10.25 -2.46 12.08
N ILE A 5 -11.24 -1.57 12.26
CA ILE A 5 -11.64 -0.57 11.26
C ILE A 5 -10.54 0.48 11.08
N ILE A 6 -10.00 1.00 12.18
CA ILE A 6 -8.90 1.96 12.18
C ILE A 6 -7.68 1.36 11.46
N TYR A 7 -7.30 0.13 11.79
CA TYR A 7 -6.21 -0.57 11.11
C TYR A 7 -6.46 -0.67 9.60
N ARG A 8 -7.67 -1.07 9.19
CA ARG A 8 -8.01 -1.22 7.76
C ARG A 8 -7.97 0.11 7.01
N LEU A 9 -8.43 1.19 7.63
CA LEU A 9 -8.32 2.56 7.09
C LEU A 9 -6.86 3.01 6.95
N LEU A 10 -6.03 2.71 7.95
CA LEU A 10 -4.61 3.07 7.93
C LEU A 10 -3.87 2.33 6.82
N VAL A 11 -4.12 1.02 6.67
CA VAL A 11 -3.56 0.21 5.58
C VAL A 11 -4.03 0.72 4.22
N ALA A 12 -5.33 1.03 4.06
CA ALA A 12 -5.86 1.58 2.82
C ALA A 12 -5.25 2.95 2.47
N PHE A 13 -5.04 3.81 3.46
CA PHE A 13 -4.38 5.11 3.29
C PHE A 13 -2.92 4.94 2.83
N VAL A 14 -2.15 4.07 3.48
CA VAL A 14 -0.76 3.79 3.09
C VAL A 14 -0.71 3.20 1.68
N LEU A 15 -1.64 2.29 1.33
CA LEU A 15 -1.75 1.74 -0.02
C LEU A 15 -1.99 2.84 -1.05
N PHE A 16 -2.92 3.76 -0.79
CA PHE A 16 -3.21 4.89 -1.68
C PHE A 16 -1.98 5.77 -1.92
N VAL A 17 -1.29 6.19 -0.86
CA VAL A 17 -0.07 7.03 -0.97
C VAL A 17 1.04 6.29 -1.72
N THR A 18 1.21 4.99 -1.46
CA THR A 18 2.23 4.18 -2.15
C THR A 18 1.90 4.01 -3.63
N LEU A 19 0.62 3.82 -3.97
CA LEU A 19 0.15 3.74 -5.36
C LEU A 19 0.39 5.08 -6.08
N TRP A 20 0.07 6.20 -5.44
CA TRP A 20 0.36 7.54 -5.97
C TRP A 20 1.86 7.73 -6.24
N ASN A 21 2.69 7.31 -5.28
CA ASN A 21 4.14 7.36 -5.43
C ASN A 21 4.63 6.49 -6.59
N LEU A 22 4.05 5.31 -6.80
CA LEU A 22 4.39 4.43 -7.92
C LEU A 22 4.13 5.09 -9.29
N PHE A 23 3.04 5.84 -9.42
CA PHE A 23 2.67 6.52 -10.67
C PHE A 23 3.40 7.87 -10.88
N THR A 24 3.88 8.50 -9.81
CA THR A 24 4.55 9.82 -9.85
C THR A 24 6.06 9.73 -9.92
N GLU A 25 6.66 8.68 -9.35
CA GLU A 25 8.10 8.53 -9.23
C GLU A 25 8.75 8.22 -10.60
N LYS A 26 9.78 8.99 -10.96
CA LYS A 26 10.50 8.85 -12.24
C LYS A 26 11.71 7.94 -12.12
N ASN A 27 12.19 7.68 -10.91
CA ASN A 27 13.34 6.82 -10.66
C ASN A 27 12.92 5.35 -10.62
N LEU A 28 13.36 4.56 -11.60
CA LEU A 28 13.02 3.14 -11.71
C LEU A 28 13.34 2.34 -10.44
N HIS A 29 14.47 2.60 -9.78
CA HIS A 29 14.82 1.92 -8.52
C HIS A 29 13.82 2.19 -7.39
N LYS A 30 13.35 3.45 -7.26
CA LYS A 30 12.37 3.82 -6.23
C LYS A 30 10.97 3.30 -6.59
N GLN A 31 10.63 3.31 -7.88
CA GLN A 31 9.40 2.74 -8.39
C GLN A 31 9.33 1.23 -8.14
N MET A 32 10.42 0.49 -8.35
CA MET A 32 10.51 -0.94 -8.04
C MET A 32 10.34 -1.22 -6.54
N ASN A 33 10.97 -0.43 -5.67
CA ASN A 33 10.77 -0.56 -4.23
C ASN A 33 9.32 -0.27 -3.82
N ALA A 34 8.69 0.76 -4.40
CA ALA A 34 7.28 1.06 -4.17
C ALA A 34 6.38 -0.10 -4.63
N ALA A 35 6.64 -0.69 -5.80
CA ALA A 35 5.90 -1.85 -6.31
C ALA A 35 6.03 -3.07 -5.38
N LEU A 36 7.23 -3.33 -4.86
CA LEU A 36 7.49 -4.45 -3.94
C LEU A 36 6.71 -4.31 -2.63
N VAL A 37 6.55 -3.08 -2.12
CA VAL A 37 5.77 -2.78 -0.91
C VAL A 37 4.26 -2.77 -1.17
N ILE A 38 3.82 -2.43 -2.38
CA ILE A 38 2.39 -2.44 -2.77
C ILE A 38 1.81 -3.86 -2.74
N ILE A 39 2.56 -4.88 -3.17
CA ILE A 39 2.09 -6.27 -3.21
C ILE A 39 1.57 -6.74 -1.84
N PRO A 40 2.35 -6.71 -0.73
CA PRO A 40 1.85 -7.12 0.58
C PRO A 40 0.79 -6.16 1.15
N LEU A 41 0.79 -4.87 0.78
CA LEU A 41 -0.26 -3.93 1.17
C LEU A 41 -1.61 -4.31 0.56
N ILE A 42 -1.65 -4.64 -0.74
CA ILE A 42 -2.86 -5.10 -1.42
C ILE A 42 -3.36 -6.39 -0.78
N LEU A 43 -2.47 -7.37 -0.56
CA LEU A 43 -2.83 -8.63 0.10
C LEU A 43 -3.44 -8.41 1.49
N ARG A 44 -2.87 -7.49 2.29
CA ARG A 44 -3.42 -7.10 3.60
C ARG A 44 -4.79 -6.45 3.52
N VAL A 45 -5.04 -5.58 2.54
CA VAL A 45 -6.36 -4.94 2.36
C VAL A 45 -7.41 -5.96 1.91
N LEU A 46 -7.04 -6.85 0.99
CA LEU A 46 -7.91 -7.91 0.47
C LEU A 46 -8.13 -9.04 1.49
N MET A 47 -7.43 -9.02 2.64
CA MET A 47 -7.45 -10.07 3.66
C MET A 47 -7.06 -11.46 3.12
N ILE A 48 -6.22 -11.50 2.08
CA ILE A 48 -5.61 -12.74 1.62
C ILE A 48 -4.50 -13.07 2.63
N LYS A 49 -4.61 -14.24 3.26
CA LYS A 49 -3.67 -14.72 4.28
C LYS A 49 -2.58 -15.59 3.63
#